data_AF-A0A5J4PAL4-F1
#
_entry.id   AF-A0A5J4PAL4-F1
#
_cell.length_a   1.000
_cell.length_b   1.000
_cell.length_c   1.000
_cell.angle_alpha   90.00
_cell.angle_beta   90.00
_cell.angle_gamma   90.00
#
_symmetry.space_group_name_H-M   'P 1'
#
loop_
_entity.id
_entity.type
_entity.pdbx_description
1 polymer ?
#
loop_
_entity_poly.entity_id
_entity_poly.type
_entity_poly.pdbx_seq_one_letter_code
_entity_poly.pdbx_strand_id
1 'polypeptide(L)'
;MYLSLKDLKSVKIPAEDEKKKELMGIAYNVPSRAEIIITKDKDVLFKGEFPVTQFGIIEYLAPALFNNKSVITVVFSATTGGLIKVDR
;
A
#
# COMPACT_ATOMS: atom_id res chain seq x y z
N MET A 1 12.88 11.10 -23.11
CA MET A 1 12.50 9.93 -22.28
C MET A 1 11.12 10.19 -21.74
N TYR A 2 10.24 9.20 -21.78
CA TYR A 2 8.90 9.26 -21.23
C TYR A 2 8.71 8.15 -20.20
N LEU A 3 7.96 8.47 -19.14
CA LEU A 3 7.53 7.53 -18.13
C LEU A 3 5.99 7.41 -18.23
N SER A 4 5.51 6.20 -18.42
CA SER A 4 4.09 5.86 -18.34
C SER A 4 3.84 5.05 -17.08
N LEU A 5 2.76 5.39 -16.38
CA LEU A 5 2.30 4.72 -15.16
C LEU A 5 0.83 4.34 -15.35
N LYS A 6 0.52 3.06 -15.13
CA LYS A 6 -0.84 2.53 -15.25
C LYS A 6 -1.20 1.72 -14.01
N ASP A 7 -2.28 2.12 -13.33
CA ASP A 7 -2.83 1.36 -12.22
C ASP A 7 -3.40 0.01 -12.71
N LEU A 8 -2.99 -1.08 -12.07
CA LEU A 8 -3.47 -2.43 -12.34
C LEU A 8 -4.67 -2.81 -11.47
N LYS A 9 -5.11 -1.93 -10.57
CA LYS A 9 -6.27 -2.10 -9.68
C LYS A 9 -6.22 -3.41 -8.92
N SER A 10 -5.03 -3.74 -8.38
CA SER A 10 -4.80 -5.01 -7.69
C SER A 10 -5.38 -5.04 -6.28
N VAL A 11 -5.90 -3.91 -5.79
CA VAL A 11 -6.52 -3.77 -4.47
C VAL A 11 -7.97 -3.31 -4.64
N LYS A 12 -8.89 -3.89 -3.86
CA LYS A 12 -10.29 -3.47 -3.84
C LYS A 12 -10.41 -2.23 -2.97
N ILE A 13 -10.91 -1.14 -3.54
CA ILE A 13 -11.18 0.08 -2.78
C ILE A 13 -12.54 -0.09 -2.08
N PRO A 14 -12.60 -0.05 -0.74
CA PRO A 14 -13.85 -0.18 -0.01
C PRO A 14 -14.77 1.02 -0.27
N ALA A 15 -16.08 0.80 -0.16
CA ALA A 15 -17.08 1.85 -0.35
C ALA A 15 -16.97 2.92 0.76
N GLU A 16 -17.36 4.15 0.44
CA GLU A 16 -17.17 5.34 1.30
C GLU A 16 -17.81 5.21 2.70
N ASP A 17 -18.85 4.38 2.84
CA ASP A 17 -19.52 4.14 4.13
C ASP A 17 -18.73 3.24 5.09
N GLU A 18 -17.82 2.40 4.60
CA GLU A 18 -16.94 1.58 5.47
C GLU A 18 -15.81 2.40 6.11
N LYS A 19 -15.37 3.49 5.45
CA LYS A 19 -14.32 4.40 5.94
C LYS A 19 -14.66 5.09 7.27
N LYS A 20 -15.95 5.21 7.61
CA LYS A 20 -16.38 5.86 8.88
C LYS A 20 -16.13 5.01 10.13
N LYS A 21 -15.86 3.70 9.99
CA LYS A 21 -15.57 2.81 11.14
C LYS A 21 -14.10 2.83 11.59
N GLU A 22 -13.25 3.62 10.94
CA GLU A 22 -11.79 3.44 10.93
C GLU A 22 -10.96 4.30 11.91
N LEU A 23 -11.58 5.02 12.85
CA LEU A 23 -10.86 6.04 13.63
C LEU A 23 -10.10 5.55 14.88
N MET A 24 -9.95 4.23 15.11
CA MET A 24 -9.33 3.72 16.34
C MET A 24 -8.25 2.65 16.09
N GLY A 25 -7.26 2.91 15.23
CA GLY A 25 -6.17 1.95 14.99
C GLY A 25 -4.90 2.59 14.43
N ILE A 26 -3.83 1.81 14.28
CA ILE A 26 -2.62 2.27 13.59
C ILE A 26 -2.86 2.13 12.09
N ALA A 27 -2.87 3.26 11.39
CA ALA A 27 -3.04 3.31 9.93
C ALA A 27 -1.79 2.79 9.21
N TYR A 28 -1.98 2.00 8.16
CA TYR A 28 -0.94 1.57 7.24
C TYR A 28 -1.45 1.54 5.81
N ASN A 29 -0.52 1.61 4.85
CA ASN A 29 -0.87 1.60 3.45
C ASN A 29 -1.02 0.17 2.93
N VAL A 30 -1.97 -0.05 2.04
CA VAL A 30 -2.04 -1.27 1.22
C VAL A 30 -1.81 -0.84 -0.23
N PRO A 31 -0.56 -0.90 -0.73
CA PRO A 31 -0.23 -0.44 -2.07
C PRO A 31 -0.90 -1.30 -3.15
N SER A 32 -1.44 -0.67 -4.20
CA SER A 32 -1.82 -1.37 -5.43
C SER A 32 -0.62 -1.53 -6.35
N ARG A 33 -0.68 -2.45 -7.31
CA ARG A 33 0.35 -2.61 -8.33
C ARG A 33 0.10 -1.64 -9.49
N ALA A 34 1.18 -1.09 -10.01
CA ALA A 34 1.19 -0.29 -11.21
C ALA A 34 2.18 -0.86 -12.23
N GLU A 35 1.81 -0.82 -13.51
CA GLU A 35 2.74 -1.03 -14.62
C GLU A 35 3.50 0.28 -14.89
N ILE A 36 4.82 0.16 -14.97
CA ILE A 36 5.76 1.23 -15.28
C ILE A 36 6.40 0.91 -16.62
N ILE A 37 6.32 1.85 -17.56
CA ILE A 37 7.00 1.77 -18.85
C ILE A 37 7.85 3.01 -19.05
N ILE A 38 9.15 2.84 -19.28
CA ILE A 38 10.07 3.91 -19.63
C ILE A 38 10.44 3.76 -21.09
N THR A 39 10.21 4.80 -21.88
CA THR A 39 10.56 4.84 -23.30
C THR A 39 11.52 5.97 -23.63
N LYS A 40 12.33 5.79 -24.66
CA LYS A 40 13.12 6.84 -25.29
C LYS A 40 12.86 6.76 -26.78
N ASP A 41 12.32 7.84 -27.33
CA ASP A 41 11.86 7.90 -28.72
C ASP A 41 10.84 6.79 -29.02
N LYS A 42 11.22 5.75 -29.77
CA LYS A 42 10.37 4.59 -30.09
C LYS A 42 10.70 3.33 -29.30
N ASP A 43 11.79 3.34 -28.52
CA ASP A 43 12.29 2.16 -27.83
C ASP A 43 11.77 2.10 -26.40
N VAL A 44 11.35 0.91 -25.98
CA VAL A 44 11.03 0.60 -24.58
C VAL A 44 12.33 0.24 -23.86
N LEU A 45 12.75 1.10 -22.95
CA LEU A 45 13.95 0.90 -22.14
C LEU A 45 13.68 0.03 -20.92
N PHE A 46 12.48 0.13 -20.36
CA PHE A 46 12.07 -0.63 -19.19
C PHE A 46 10.57 -0.85 -19.20
N LYS A 47 10.16 -2.04 -18.75
CA LYS A 47 8.77 -2.39 -18.50
C LYS A 47 8.71 -3.32 -17.29
N GLY A 48 7.94 -2.95 -16.27
CA GLY A 48 7.81 -3.75 -15.07
C GLY A 48 6.65 -3.29 -14.18
N GLU A 49 6.39 -4.04 -13.12
CA GLU A 49 5.34 -3.73 -12.14
C GLU A 49 5.93 -3.39 -10.78
N PHE A 50 5.40 -2.36 -10.14
CA PHE A 50 5.81 -1.94 -8.81
C PHE A 50 4.62 -1.66 -7.90
N PRO A 51 4.76 -1.88 -6.58
CA PRO A 51 3.77 -1.42 -5.62
C PRO A 51 3.79 0.12 -5.55
N VAL A 52 2.63 0.74 -5.75
CA VAL A 52 2.43 2.19 -5.71
C VAL A 52 1.31 2.52 -4.73
N THR A 53 1.68 3.19 -3.65
CA THR A 53 0.78 3.53 -2.55
C THR A 53 -0.37 4.43 -2.97
N GLN A 54 -0.15 5.35 -3.92
CA GLN A 54 -1.19 6.29 -4.39
C GLN A 54 -2.38 5.62 -5.07
N PHE A 55 -2.19 4.40 -5.60
CA PHE A 55 -3.27 3.58 -6.17
C PHE A 55 -3.87 2.59 -5.17
N GLY A 56 -3.30 2.53 -3.97
CA GLY A 56 -3.73 1.67 -2.89
C GLY A 56 -4.83 2.28 -2.03
N ILE A 57 -4.98 1.70 -0.84
CA ILE A 57 -5.87 2.18 0.21
C ILE A 57 -5.12 2.31 1.54
N ILE A 58 -5.77 2.89 2.52
CA ILE A 58 -5.31 2.89 3.92
C ILE A 58 -6.16 1.88 4.66
N GLU A 59 -5.52 1.02 5.43
CA GLU A 59 -6.17 0.11 6.39
C GLU A 59 -5.65 0.38 7.80
N TYR A 60 -6.32 -0.18 8.80
CA TYR A 60 -6.03 0.07 10.21
C TYR A 60 -5.82 -1.23 10.97
N LEU A 61 -4.72 -1.31 11.69
CA LEU A 61 -4.50 -2.40 12.64
C LEU A 61 -5.49 -2.29 13.79
N ALA A 62 -6.14 -3.41 14.11
CA ALA A 62 -7.14 -3.47 15.16
C ALA A 62 -6.53 -3.05 16.52
N PRO A 63 -7.17 -2.15 17.29
CA PRO A 63 -6.62 -1.65 18.55
C PRO A 63 -6.43 -2.75 19.60
N ALA A 64 -7.19 -3.85 19.51
CA ALA A 64 -7.03 -5.02 20.39
C ALA A 64 -5.63 -5.66 20.33
N LEU A 65 -4.88 -5.43 19.24
CA LEU A 65 -3.47 -5.83 19.11
C LEU A 65 -2.58 -5.08 20.12
N PHE A 66 -2.89 -3.82 20.42
CA PHE A 66 -2.09 -2.97 21.31
C PHE A 66 -2.74 -2.90 22.69
N ASN A 67 -2.59 -3.98 23.45
CA ASN A 67 -3.07 -4.05 24.83
C ASN A 67 -1.90 -4.18 25.82
N ASN A 68 -2.15 -3.89 27.10
CA ASN A 68 -1.11 -3.89 28.15
C ASN A 68 -0.59 -5.29 28.53
N LYS A 69 -1.05 -6.37 27.86
CA LYS A 69 -0.72 -7.76 28.19
C LYS A 69 0.36 -8.35 27.27
N SER A 70 0.69 -7.68 26.17
CA SER A 70 1.67 -8.18 25.19
C SER A 70 2.36 -7.03 24.45
N VAL A 71 3.63 -7.22 24.10
CA VAL A 71 4.37 -6.29 23.23
C VAL A 71 4.25 -6.77 21.80
N ILE A 72 3.64 -5.96 20.92
CA ILE A 72 3.58 -6.27 19.49
C ILE A 72 4.57 -5.39 18.74
N THR A 73 5.42 -6.02 17.93
CA THR A 73 6.33 -5.34 17.03
C THR A 73 5.76 -5.34 15.62
N VAL A 74 5.60 -4.15 15.04
CA VAL A 74 5.12 -4.00 13.66
C VAL A 74 6.24 -3.39 12.82
N VAL A 75 6.50 -4.01 11.67
CA VAL A 75 7.48 -3.53 10.69
C VAL A 75 6.72 -3.04 9.47
N PHE A 76 6.93 -1.78 9.12
CA PHE A 76 6.40 -1.16 7.91
C PHE A 76 7.48 -0.98 6.86
N SER A 77 7.07 -1.01 5.60
CA SER A 77 7.91 -0.67 4.46
C SER A 77 8.23 0.82 4.47
N ALA A 78 9.52 1.17 4.46
CA ALA A 78 9.96 2.56 4.35
C ALA A 78 9.61 3.20 2.99
N THR A 79 9.40 2.41 1.95
CA THR A 79 9.13 2.92 0.58
C THR A 79 7.65 3.07 0.29
N THR A 80 6.81 2.22 0.85
CA THR A 80 5.37 2.20 0.55
C THR A 80 4.49 2.49 1.76
N GLY A 81 5.03 2.46 2.98
CA GLY A 81 4.26 2.51 4.23
C GLY A 81 3.39 1.27 4.45
N GLY A 82 3.61 0.19 3.67
CA GLY A 82 2.84 -1.04 3.78
C GLY A 82 3.31 -1.96 4.89
N LEU A 83 2.41 -2.80 5.38
CA LEU A 83 2.70 -3.76 6.44
C LEU A 83 3.64 -4.86 5.91
N ILE A 84 4.80 -5.05 6.55
CA ILE A 84 5.76 -6.12 6.22
C ILE A 84 5.62 -7.29 7.19
N LYS A 85 5.61 -7.00 8.49
CA LYS A 85 5.60 -8.04 9.53
C LYS A 85 4.86 -7.54 10.78
N VAL A 86 4.15 -8.46 11.43
CA VAL A 86 3.64 -8.31 12.79
C VAL A 86 4.20 -9.46 13.61
N ASP A 87 4.86 -9.15 14.72
CA ASP A 87 5.43 -10.11 15.65
C ASP A 87 4.88 -9.88 17.07
N ARG A 88 4.74 -10.96 17.84
CA ARG A 88 4.13 -10.95 19.19
C ARG A 88 5.15 -11.28 20.28
#